data_AF-A0A2W1Z2S5-F1
#
_entry.id   AF-A0A2W1Z2S5-F1
#
_cell.length_a   1.000
_cell.length_b   1.000
_cell.length_c   1.000
_cell.angle_alpha   90.00
_cell.angle_beta   90.00
_cell.angle_gamma   90.00
#
_symmetry.space_group_name_H-M   'P 1'
#
loop_
_entity.id
_entity.type
_entity.pdbx_description
1 polymer ?
#
loop_
_entity_poly.entity_id
_entity_poly.type
_entity_poly.pdbx_seq_one_letter_code
_entity_poly.pdbx_strand_id
1 'polypeptide(L)'
;MTALWVLGFSVGTLTHLTELIATGVNVYDNASEPVRWFWISLTVVDPVIVVLLLTKLRAGVLAGVATMVADVTVNWFAASTHPALAGPGLVTQPAFLLFLLLTARPLWSSDGATRPRRPHLDS
;
A
#
# COMPACT_ATOMS: atom_id res chain seq x y z
N MET A 1 -6.60 11.95 -7.53
CA MET A 1 -6.79 10.81 -6.61
C MET A 1 -5.68 9.78 -6.76
N THR A 2 -5.45 9.22 -7.96
CA THR A 2 -4.38 8.23 -8.21
C THR A 2 -2.99 8.71 -7.80
N ALA A 3 -2.66 9.98 -8.06
CA ALA A 3 -1.37 10.56 -7.66
C ALA A 3 -1.11 10.49 -6.14
N LEU A 4 -2.15 10.62 -5.31
CA LEU A 4 -2.02 10.52 -3.85
C LEU A 4 -1.81 9.08 -3.40
N TRP A 5 -2.42 8.11 -4.08
CA TRP A 5 -2.15 6.69 -3.85
C TRP A 5 -0.71 6.36 -4.24
N VAL A 6 -0.27 6.77 -5.43
CA VAL A 6 1.11 6.58 -5.93
C VAL A 6 2.12 7.21 -4.97
N LEU A 7 1.85 8.43 -4.49
CA LEU A 7 2.72 9.10 -3.53
C LEU A 7 2.82 8.30 -2.22
N GLY A 8 1.70 7.86 -1.66
CA GLY A 8 1.69 7.09 -0.42
C GLY A 8 2.49 5.79 -0.50
N PHE A 9 2.26 4.97 -1.54
CA PHE A 9 3.02 3.73 -1.75
C PHE A 9 4.51 4.00 -2.07
N SER A 10 4.81 5.08 -2.81
CA SER A 10 6.21 5.49 -3.04
C SER A 10 6.92 5.89 -1.74
N VAL A 11 6.24 6.60 -0.85
CA VAL A 11 6.79 6.97 0.47
C VAL A 11 7.05 5.73 1.32
N GLY A 12 6.09 4.78 1.38
CA GLY A 12 6.27 3.50 2.07
C GLY A 12 7.50 2.72 1.56
N THR A 13 7.62 2.61 0.23
CA THR A 13 8.79 2.00 -0.43
C THR A 13 10.09 2.66 0.04
N LEU A 14 10.16 4.00 0.00
CA LEU A 14 11.35 4.75 0.34
C LEU A 14 11.72 4.56 1.81
N THR A 15 10.73 4.57 2.72
CA THR A 15 10.96 4.30 4.14
C THR A 15 11.59 2.93 4.34
N HIS A 16 10.97 1.86 3.85
CA HIS A 16 11.51 0.51 4.00
C HIS A 16 12.88 0.33 3.33
N LEU A 17 13.10 0.95 2.17
CA LEU A 17 14.38 0.92 1.48
C LEU A 17 15.47 1.66 2.27
N THR A 18 15.17 2.84 2.82
CA THR A 18 16.13 3.61 3.63
C THR A 18 16.52 2.88 4.90
N GLU A 19 15.54 2.26 5.58
CA GLU A 19 15.79 1.42 6.75
C GLU A 19 16.68 0.24 6.35
N LEU A 20 16.31 -0.51 5.30
CA LEU A 20 17.04 -1.69 4.85
C LEU A 20 18.49 -1.37 4.46
N ILE A 21 18.72 -0.23 3.78
CA ILE A 21 20.07 0.23 3.41
C ILE A 21 20.87 0.62 4.65
N ALA A 22 20.25 1.30 5.62
CA ALA A 22 20.95 1.80 6.81
C ALA A 22 21.36 0.68 7.77
N THR A 23 20.57 -0.39 7.85
CA THR A 23 20.67 -1.40 8.92
C THR A 23 20.87 -2.83 8.40
N GLY A 24 20.86 -3.04 7.08
CA GLY A 24 21.00 -4.35 6.44
C GLY A 24 19.79 -5.25 6.67
N VAL A 25 19.91 -6.55 6.40
CA VAL A 25 18.80 -7.52 6.57
C VAL A 25 18.29 -7.67 8.01
N ASN A 26 19.06 -7.15 8.98
CA ASN A 26 18.76 -7.16 10.41
C ASN A 26 17.88 -5.99 10.86
N VAL A 27 17.32 -5.24 9.90
CA VAL A 27 16.59 -3.98 10.09
C VAL A 27 15.42 -4.04 11.08
N TYR A 28 14.89 -5.24 11.32
CA TYR A 28 13.78 -5.49 12.23
C TYR A 28 14.04 -6.70 13.15
N ASP A 29 15.28 -6.90 13.60
CA ASP A 29 15.65 -8.04 14.46
C ASP A 29 14.96 -8.05 15.83
N ASN A 30 14.37 -6.93 16.23
CA ASN A 30 13.52 -6.80 17.42
C ASN A 30 12.07 -7.25 17.18
N ALA A 31 11.68 -7.57 15.94
CA ALA A 31 10.37 -8.07 15.58
C ALA A 31 10.40 -9.60 15.36
N SER A 32 9.24 -10.24 15.49
CA SER A 32 9.11 -11.66 15.12
C SER A 32 9.42 -11.86 13.64
N GLU A 33 10.01 -13.00 13.29
CA GLU A 33 10.46 -13.31 11.93
C GLU A 33 9.38 -13.07 10.84
N PRO A 34 8.10 -13.46 11.01
CA PRO A 34 7.07 -13.20 10.01
C PRO A 34 6.82 -11.71 9.75
N VAL A 35 6.88 -10.88 10.79
CA VAL A 35 6.69 -9.41 10.71
C VAL A 35 7.85 -8.77 9.94
N ARG A 36 9.08 -9.21 10.22
CA ARG A 36 10.28 -8.74 9.50
C ARG A 36 10.17 -9.05 8.00
N TRP A 37 9.83 -10.28 7.64
CA TRP A 37 9.68 -10.66 6.23
C TRP A 37 8.55 -9.89 5.54
N PHE A 38 7.44 -9.65 6.25
CA PHE A 38 6.37 -8.81 5.75
C PHE A 38 6.85 -7.40 5.43
N TRP A 39 7.50 -6.70 6.37
CA TRP A 39 8.00 -5.33 6.13
C TRP A 39 9.06 -5.26 5.03
N ILE A 40 9.97 -6.24 4.95
CA ILE A 40 10.93 -6.33 3.83
C ILE A 40 10.18 -6.49 2.50
N SER A 41 9.14 -7.31 2.44
CA SER A 41 8.38 -7.54 1.21
C SER A 41 7.71 -6.27 0.66
N LEU A 42 7.39 -5.29 1.53
CA LEU A 42 6.80 -4.02 1.11
C LEU A 42 7.72 -3.21 0.19
N THR A 43 9.05 -3.40 0.28
CA THR A 43 10.01 -2.80 -0.67
C THR A 43 9.77 -3.23 -2.13
N VAL A 44 9.08 -4.35 -2.35
CA VAL A 44 8.73 -4.88 -3.67
C VAL A 44 7.23 -4.71 -3.95
N VAL A 45 6.38 -4.99 -2.95
CA VAL A 45 4.92 -4.92 -3.10
C VAL A 45 4.46 -3.49 -3.40
N ASP A 46 5.00 -2.48 -2.73
CA ASP A 46 4.60 -1.09 -2.92
C ASP A 46 4.90 -0.58 -4.35
N PRO A 47 6.11 -0.78 -4.93
CA PRO A 47 6.36 -0.47 -6.34
C PRO A 47 5.45 -1.21 -7.30
N VAL A 48 5.13 -2.48 -7.03
CA VAL A 48 4.19 -3.24 -7.85
C VAL A 48 2.80 -2.61 -7.82
N ILE A 49 2.33 -2.15 -6.65
CA ILE A 49 1.06 -1.43 -6.52
C ILE A 49 1.12 -0.11 -7.30
N VAL A 50 2.21 0.65 -7.22
CA VAL A 50 2.40 1.87 -8.03
C VAL A 50 2.27 1.55 -9.52
N VAL A 51 2.97 0.53 -10.01
CA VAL A 51 2.89 0.11 -11.42
C VAL A 51 1.46 -0.33 -11.78
N LEU A 52 0.78 -1.07 -10.91
CA LEU A 52 -0.61 -1.48 -11.14
C LEU A 52 -1.57 -0.29 -11.15
N LEU A 53 -1.39 0.71 -10.29
CA LEU A 53 -2.22 1.93 -10.29
C LEU A 53 -2.06 2.72 -11.59
N LEU A 54 -0.88 2.66 -12.22
CA LEU A 54 -0.58 3.34 -13.49
C LEU A 54 -1.02 2.53 -14.72
N THR A 55 -1.02 1.20 -14.66
CA THR A 55 -1.24 0.33 -15.84
C THR A 55 -2.57 -0.42 -15.82
N LYS A 56 -3.05 -0.78 -14.62
CA LYS A 56 -4.23 -1.64 -14.38
C LYS A 56 -4.97 -1.14 -13.14
N LEU A 57 -5.56 0.05 -13.22
CA LEU A 57 -6.08 0.81 -12.07
C LEU A 57 -6.92 -0.03 -11.10
N ARG A 58 -7.85 -0.86 -11.60
CA ARG A 58 -8.69 -1.74 -10.75
C ARG A 58 -7.87 -2.75 -9.95
N ALA A 59 -6.89 -3.40 -10.59
CA ALA A 59 -6.00 -4.31 -9.91
C ALA A 59 -5.15 -3.57 -8.87
N GLY A 60 -4.66 -2.36 -9.21
CA GLY A 60 -3.93 -1.50 -8.29
C GLY A 60 -4.74 -1.08 -7.07
N VAL A 61 -6.03 -0.75 -7.26
CA VAL A 61 -6.94 -0.40 -6.17
C VAL A 61 -7.17 -1.57 -5.23
N LEU A 62 -7.47 -2.77 -5.76
CA LEU A 62 -7.66 -3.97 -4.93
C LEU A 62 -6.39 -4.34 -4.17
N ALA A 63 -5.25 -4.39 -4.86
CA ALA A 63 -3.96 -4.72 -4.27
C ALA A 63 -3.54 -3.70 -3.20
N GLY A 64 -3.75 -2.41 -3.46
CA GLY A 64 -3.44 -1.34 -2.53
C GLY A 64 -4.25 -1.42 -1.24
N VAL A 65 -5.57 -1.62 -1.34
CA VAL A 65 -6.43 -1.78 -0.15
C VAL A 65 -6.06 -3.03 0.64
N ALA A 66 -5.88 -4.17 -0.02
CA ALA A 66 -5.51 -5.42 0.64
C ALA A 66 -4.17 -5.29 1.39
N THR A 67 -3.18 -4.65 0.76
CA THR A 67 -1.87 -4.44 1.35
C THR A 67 -1.94 -3.52 2.56
N MET A 68 -2.67 -2.40 2.49
CA MET A 68 -2.82 -1.50 3.64
C MET A 68 -3.61 -2.12 4.80
N VAL A 69 -4.59 -2.97 4.53
CA VAL A 69 -5.28 -3.72 5.60
C VAL A 69 -4.31 -4.67 6.29
N ALA A 70 -3.50 -5.41 5.53
CA ALA A 70 -2.47 -6.29 6.08
C ALA A 70 -1.45 -5.49 6.89
N ASP A 71 -0.94 -4.38 6.35
CA ASP A 71 0.06 -3.53 7.00
C ASP A 71 -0.43 -2.98 8.33
N VAL A 72 -1.62 -2.36 8.36
CA VAL A 72 -2.21 -1.85 9.61
C VAL A 72 -2.38 -2.99 10.64
N THR A 73 -2.86 -4.16 10.20
CA THR A 73 -3.06 -5.31 11.09
C THR A 73 -1.74 -5.80 11.67
N VAL A 74 -0.71 -5.95 10.84
CA VAL A 74 0.62 -6.41 11.24
C VAL A 74 1.27 -5.40 12.19
N ASN A 75 1.19 -4.10 11.92
CA ASN A 75 1.78 -3.06 12.77
C ASN A 75 1.10 -3.02 14.15
N TRP A 76 -0.23 -3.08 14.20
CA TRP A 76 -0.96 -3.12 15.47
C TRP A 76 -0.67 -4.41 16.26
N PHE A 77 -0.60 -5.56 15.58
CA PHE A 77 -0.22 -6.83 16.22
C PHE A 77 1.21 -6.78 16.77
N ALA A 78 2.17 -6.31 15.98
CA ALA A 78 3.56 -6.17 16.38
C ALA A 78 3.71 -5.25 17.60
N ALA A 79 3.03 -4.09 17.60
CA ALA A 79 3.04 -3.17 18.74
C ALA A 79 2.37 -3.77 19.99
N SER A 80 1.31 -4.56 19.84
CA SER A 80 0.63 -5.21 20.97
C SER A 80 1.49 -6.29 21.65
N THR A 81 2.34 -6.96 20.88
CA THR A 81 3.23 -8.02 21.38
C THR A 81 4.57 -7.47 21.84
N HIS A 82 5.05 -6.39 21.22
CA HIS A 82 6.32 -5.74 21.51
C HIS A 82 6.13 -4.20 21.46
N PRO A 83 5.75 -3.56 22.58
CA PRO A 83 5.44 -2.13 22.62
C PRO A 83 6.57 -1.19 22.15
N ALA A 84 7.82 -1.65 22.18
CA ALA A 84 8.97 -0.92 21.64
C ALA A 84 8.89 -0.70 20.11
N LEU A 85 8.06 -1.45 19.40
CA LEU A 85 7.77 -1.29 17.97
C LEU A 85 6.68 -0.25 17.70
N ALA A 86 6.05 0.31 18.74
CA ALA A 86 5.05 1.36 18.57
C ALA A 86 5.72 2.66 18.08
N GLY A 87 5.12 3.28 17.07
CA GLY A 87 5.60 4.53 16.51
C GLY A 87 4.50 5.29 15.78
N PRO A 88 4.83 6.41 15.11
CA PRO A 88 3.86 7.23 14.38
C PRO A 88 3.05 6.45 13.34
N GLY A 89 3.62 5.36 12.80
CA GLY A 89 2.97 4.43 11.86
C GLY A 89 1.61 3.91 12.34
N LEU A 90 1.44 3.68 13.65
CA LEU A 90 0.18 3.20 14.23
C LEU A 90 -1.00 4.17 14.04
N VAL A 91 -0.73 5.44 13.74
CA VAL A 91 -1.73 6.46 13.46
C VAL A 91 -1.76 6.81 11.97
N THR A 92 -0.59 6.97 11.34
CA THR A 92 -0.51 7.39 9.94
C THR A 92 -0.97 6.31 8.97
N GLN A 93 -0.67 5.03 9.22
CA GLN A 93 -1.09 3.92 8.36
C GLN A 93 -2.62 3.72 8.38
N PRO A 94 -3.33 3.69 9.53
CA PRO A 94 -4.80 3.65 9.53
C PRO A 94 -5.44 4.88 8.89
N ALA A 95 -4.87 6.08 9.07
CA ALA A 95 -5.36 7.29 8.41
C ALA A 95 -5.24 7.18 6.89
N PHE A 96 -4.12 6.64 6.40
CA PHE A 96 -3.93 6.38 4.98
C PHE A 96 -4.88 5.29 4.46
N LEU A 97 -5.06 4.18 5.19
CA LEU A 97 -6.05 3.15 4.85
C LEU A 97 -7.46 3.73 4.76
N LEU A 98 -7.87 4.56 5.73
CA LEU A 98 -9.16 5.24 5.70
C LEU A 98 -9.29 6.11 4.43
N PHE A 99 -8.25 6.87 4.11
CA PHE A 99 -8.20 7.63 2.86
C PHE A 99 -8.36 6.73 1.62
N LEU A 100 -7.68 5.58 1.56
CA LEU A 100 -7.85 4.62 0.45
C LEU A 100 -9.28 4.11 0.36
N LEU A 101 -9.88 3.67 1.47
CA LEU A 101 -11.25 3.14 1.49
C LEU A 101 -12.27 4.18 1.02
N LEU A 102 -12.14 5.43 1.47
CA LEU A 102 -13.03 6.53 1.08
C LEU A 102 -12.88 6.90 -0.40
N THR A 103 -11.70 6.72 -0.98
CA THR A 103 -11.39 7.18 -2.34
C THR A 103 -11.36 6.07 -3.38
N ALA A 104 -11.39 4.80 -2.97
CA ALA A 104 -11.37 3.63 -3.85
C ALA A 104 -12.55 3.59 -4.82
N ARG A 105 -13.78 3.81 -4.33
CA ARG A 105 -15.00 3.77 -5.18
C ARG A 105 -15.04 4.92 -6.20
N PRO A 106 -14.80 6.19 -5.82
CA PRO A 106 -14.65 7.28 -6.80
C PRO A 106 -13.59 6.97 -7.86
N LEU A 107 -12.41 6.51 -7.42
CA LEU A 107 -11.29 6.23 -8.31
C LEU A 107 -11.60 5.08 -9.30
N TRP A 108 -12.27 4.03 -8.81
CA TRP A 108 -12.74 2.92 -9.64
C TRP A 108 -13.76 3.36 -10.70
N SER A 109 -14.65 4.29 -10.36
CA SER A 109 -15.70 4.76 -11.26
C SER A 109 -15.16 5.63 -12.41
N SER A 110 -14.07 6.38 -12.17
CA SER A 110 -13.45 7.23 -13.19
C SER A 110 -12.82 6.44 -14.34
N ASP A 111 -12.29 5.24 -14.05
CA ASP A 111 -11.76 4.30 -15.05
C ASP A 111 -12.84 3.77 -16.01
N GLY A 112 -14.08 3.62 -15.52
CA GLY A 112 -15.20 3.17 -16.32
C GLY A 112 -15.71 4.23 -17.32
N ALA A 113 -15.57 5.51 -16.96
CA ALA A 113 -16.07 6.64 -17.76
C ALA A 113 -15.18 6.98 -18.97
N THR A 114 -13.88 6.68 -18.91
CA THR A 114 -12.91 6.98 -19.97
C THR A 114 -12.86 5.92 -21.08
N ARG A 115 -13.57 4.81 -20.94
CA ARG A 115 -13.63 3.76 -21.97
C ARG A 115 -14.54 4.22 -23.12
N PRO A 116 -14.05 4.35 -24.37
CA PRO A 116 -14.89 4.77 -25.50
C PRO A 116 -16.06 3.81 -25.67
N ARG A 117 -17.28 4.36 -25.69
CA ARG A 117 -18.49 3.61 -26.05
C ARG A 117 -18.33 3.17 -27.51
N ARG A 118 -18.21 1.86 -27.78
CA ARG A 118 -18.11 1.37 -29.17
C ARG A 118 -19.33 1.85 -29.95
N PRO A 119 -19.18 2.43 -31.15
CA PRO A 119 -20.33 2.72 -32.00
C PRO A 119 -21.03 1.41 -32.31
N HIS A 120 -22.31 1.33 -32.00
CA HIS A 120 -23.19 0.30 -32.52
C HIS A 120 -23.32 0.59 -34.02
N LEU A 121 -22.61 -0.17 -34.85
CA LEU A 121 -22.86 -0.19 -36.29
C LEU A 121 -24.04 -1.11 -36.50
N ASP A 122 -25.24 -0.53 -36.45
CA ASP A 122 -26.45 -1.24 -36.86
C ASP A 122 -26.37 -1.45 -38.37
N SER A 123 -26.40 -2.73 -38.77
CA SER A 123 -26.37 -3.21 -40.16
C SER A 123 -27.78 -3.61 -40.58
#